data_AF-A0A553FP22-F1
#
_entry.id   AF-A0A553FP22-F1
#
_cell.length_a   1.000
_cell.length_b   1.000
_cell.length_c   1.000
_cell.angle_alpha   90.00
_cell.angle_beta   90.00
_cell.angle_gamma   90.00
#
_symmetry.space_group_name_H-M   'P 1'
#
loop_
_entity.id
_entity.type
_entity.pdbx_description
1 polymer ?
#
loop_
_entity_poly.entity_id
_entity_poly.type
_entity_poly.pdbx_seq_one_letter_code
_entity_poly.pdbx_strand_id
1 'polypeptide(L)'
;SNGAYKGYKRDLYEGGIRVPFIASWPGQIKAGTTSDHISAFWDMMPTFADMIGTDHPENIDGISMLPALTNQGTQKEHEYLYWEFNSVGGRKAVRMGKWKGVQYGIRKNPEA
;
A
#
# COMPACT_ATOMS: atom_id res chain seq x y z
N SER A 1 -13.61 6.24 -14.65
CA SER A 1 -12.38 6.93 -14.20
C SER A 1 -11.28 5.98 -13.76
N ASN A 2 -11.55 4.73 -13.33
CA ASN A 2 -10.54 3.86 -12.69
C ASN A 2 -10.22 2.59 -13.49
N GLY A 3 -10.35 2.65 -14.82
CA GLY A 3 -10.12 1.52 -15.72
C GLY A 3 -10.98 0.29 -15.37
N ALA A 4 -10.35 -0.88 -15.34
CA ALA A 4 -10.99 -2.16 -15.02
C ALA A 4 -11.27 -2.38 -13.52
N TYR A 5 -10.87 -1.45 -12.65
CA TYR A 5 -10.96 -1.64 -11.20
C TYR A 5 -12.32 -1.19 -10.62
N LYS A 6 -12.88 -2.01 -9.73
CA LYS A 6 -14.13 -1.74 -9.01
C LYS A 6 -13.94 -0.59 -8.00
N GLY A 7 -14.96 0.25 -7.84
CA GLY A 7 -14.94 1.35 -6.87
C GLY A 7 -14.34 2.64 -7.43
N TYR A 8 -14.36 3.69 -6.61
CA TYR A 8 -13.87 5.03 -6.95
C TYR A 8 -13.44 5.77 -5.69
N LYS A 9 -13.09 7.05 -5.79
CA LYS A 9 -12.72 7.89 -4.64
C LYS A 9 -13.71 7.70 -3.48
N ARG A 10 -13.18 7.42 -2.27
CA ARG A 10 -13.91 7.06 -1.03
C ARG A 10 -14.37 5.61 -0.92
N ASP A 11 -14.10 4.77 -1.91
CA ASP A 11 -14.27 3.32 -1.83
C ASP A 11 -12.96 2.62 -1.43
N LEU A 12 -13.05 1.42 -0.87
CA LEU A 12 -11.91 0.58 -0.48
C LEU A 12 -11.68 -0.61 -1.44
N TYR A 13 -12.47 -0.77 -2.50
CA TYR A 13 -12.07 -1.60 -3.65
C TYR A 13 -10.88 -0.99 -4.42
N GLU A 14 -10.28 -1.76 -5.31
CA GLU A 14 -9.05 -1.38 -6.05
C GLU A 14 -9.17 -0.03 -6.77
N GLY A 15 -10.32 0.30 -7.34
CA GLY A 15 -10.53 1.58 -8.04
C GLY A 15 -10.58 2.79 -7.11
N GLY A 16 -10.65 2.58 -5.79
CA GLY A 16 -10.57 3.64 -4.79
C GLY A 16 -9.20 3.80 -4.14
N ILE A 17 -8.40 2.72 -4.03
CA ILE A 17 -7.14 2.71 -3.27
C ILE A 17 -5.89 2.24 -4.03
N ARG A 18 -6.03 1.59 -5.20
CA ARG A 18 -4.89 1.22 -6.03
C ARG A 18 -4.54 2.40 -6.93
N VAL A 19 -3.35 2.97 -6.74
CA VAL A 19 -2.87 4.17 -7.41
C VAL A 19 -1.68 3.84 -8.30
N PRO A 20 -1.54 4.47 -9.49
CA PRO A 20 -0.31 4.38 -10.26
C PRO A 20 0.89 4.86 -9.44
N PHE A 21 1.99 4.09 -9.45
CA PHE A 21 3.23 4.44 -8.77
C PHE A 21 4.39 4.28 -9.75
N ILE A 22 5.22 5.32 -9.87
CA ILE A 22 6.42 5.35 -10.72
C ILE A 22 7.55 5.93 -9.86
N ALA A 23 8.70 5.26 -9.88
CA ALA A 23 9.92 5.73 -9.23
C ALA A 23 11.05 5.84 -10.24
N SER A 24 11.91 6.85 -10.06
CA SER A 24 13.10 7.06 -10.89
C SER A 24 14.26 7.49 -9.99
N TRP A 25 15.35 6.74 -10.06
CA TRP A 25 16.59 7.06 -9.36
C TRP A 25 17.77 6.57 -10.20
N PRO A 26 18.37 7.45 -11.02
CA PRO A 26 19.48 7.08 -11.89
C PRO A 26 20.64 6.45 -11.12
N GLY A 27 21.14 5.32 -11.63
CA GLY A 27 22.22 4.55 -11.01
C GLY A 27 21.79 3.63 -9.86
N GLN A 28 20.55 3.75 -9.37
CA GLN A 28 20.02 2.91 -8.27
C GLN A 28 18.83 2.06 -8.71
N ILE A 29 17.89 2.64 -9.45
CA ILE A 29 16.74 1.93 -10.03
C ILE A 29 17.03 1.66 -11.50
N LYS A 30 16.92 0.39 -11.91
CA LYS A 30 17.07 -0.01 -13.32
C LYS A 30 15.90 0.57 -14.13
N ALA A 31 16.22 1.32 -15.19
CA ALA A 31 15.20 1.92 -16.04
C ALA A 31 14.33 0.85 -16.73
N GLY A 32 13.02 1.14 -16.87
CA GLY A 32 12.08 0.29 -17.61
C GLY A 32 11.68 -1.01 -16.91
N THR A 33 12.00 -1.19 -15.64
CA THR A 33 11.55 -2.36 -14.86
C THR A 33 10.19 -2.14 -14.23
N THR A 34 9.49 -3.25 -13.97
CA THR A 34 8.23 -3.29 -13.23
C THR A 34 8.38 -4.20 -12.02
N SER A 35 7.55 -3.96 -10.99
CA SER A 35 7.45 -4.81 -9.80
C SER A 35 5.99 -5.03 -9.45
N ASP A 36 5.66 -6.26 -9.07
CA ASP A 36 4.35 -6.64 -8.55
C ASP A 36 4.31 -6.61 -7.01
N HIS A 37 5.37 -6.10 -6.36
CA HIS A 37 5.42 -5.95 -4.92
C HIS A 37 4.25 -5.09 -4.41
N ILE A 38 3.53 -5.61 -3.43
CA ILE A 38 2.38 -4.94 -2.84
C ILE A 38 2.87 -4.01 -1.73
N SER A 39 2.72 -2.70 -1.94
CA SER A 39 3.06 -1.66 -0.97
C SER A 39 1.85 -0.76 -0.65
N ALA A 40 2.01 0.04 0.40
CA ALA A 40 1.07 1.06 0.83
C ALA A 40 1.76 2.41 1.02
N PHE A 41 0.98 3.49 1.10
CA PHE A 41 1.54 4.85 1.21
C PHE A 41 2.42 5.04 2.44
N TRP A 42 2.12 4.35 3.55
CA TRP A 42 2.90 4.44 4.78
C TRP A 42 4.29 3.76 4.68
N ASP A 43 4.56 2.99 3.63
CA ASP A 43 5.89 2.41 3.35
C ASP A 43 6.90 3.46 2.86
N MET A 44 6.42 4.63 2.41
CA MET A 44 7.28 5.70 1.90
C MET A 44 8.23 6.24 2.97
N MET A 45 7.77 6.38 4.22
CA MET A 45 8.57 6.91 5.32
C MET A 45 9.81 6.05 5.63
N PRO A 46 9.69 4.74 5.95
CA PRO A 46 10.86 3.90 6.18
C PRO A 46 11.71 3.73 4.90
N THR A 47 11.11 3.78 3.72
CA THR A 47 11.89 3.75 2.46
C THR A 47 12.79 4.97 2.33
N PHE A 48 12.29 6.17 2.60
CA PHE A 48 13.11 7.37 2.58
C PHE A 48 14.16 7.38 3.70
N ALA A 49 13.83 6.83 4.87
CA ALA A 49 14.79 6.69 5.96
C ALA A 49 15.98 5.80 5.54
N ASP A 50 15.71 4.64 4.94
CA ASP A 50 16.75 3.75 4.39
C ASP A 50 17.57 4.43 3.29
N MET A 51 16.92 5.19 2.40
CA MET A 51 17.60 5.88 1.31
C MET A 51 18.64 6.89 1.78
N ILE A 52 18.41 7.54 2.93
CA ILE A 52 19.33 8.54 3.49
C ILE A 52 20.19 7.99 4.64
N GLY A 53 20.05 6.70 4.97
CA GLY A 53 20.81 6.04 6.03
C GLY A 53 20.49 6.56 7.44
N THR A 54 19.24 6.90 7.72
CA THR A 54 18.77 7.29 9.06
C THR A 54 17.90 6.20 9.68
N ASP A 55 17.80 6.22 11.00
CA ASP A 55 16.90 5.34 11.73
C ASP A 55 15.43 5.56 11.36
N HIS A 56 14.65 4.48 11.42
CA HIS A 56 13.22 4.54 11.20
C HIS A 56 12.53 5.21 12.40
N PRO A 57 11.42 5.94 12.18
CA PRO A 57 10.55 6.32 13.29
C PRO A 57 10.04 5.07 14.02
N GLU A 58 9.97 5.13 15.35
CA GLU A 58 9.38 4.07 16.15
C GLU A 58 7.86 3.96 15.90
N ASN A 59 7.31 2.76 16.14
CA ASN A 59 5.87 2.50 16.10
C ASN A 59 5.20 2.84 14.75
N ILE A 60 5.85 2.48 13.64
CA ILE A 60 5.29 2.59 12.29
C ILE A 60 4.84 1.21 11.78
N ASP A 61 3.82 1.22 10.92
CA ASP A 61 3.35 0.03 10.20
C ASP A 61 4.11 -0.20 8.88
N GLY A 62 4.89 0.78 8.45
CA GLY A 62 5.57 0.77 7.15
C GLY A 62 6.71 -0.23 7.07
N ILE A 63 6.87 -0.85 5.91
CA ILE A 63 8.00 -1.68 5.54
C ILE A 63 8.69 -1.01 4.36
N SER A 64 9.99 -0.76 4.47
CA SER A 64 10.76 -0.17 3.37
C SER A 64 10.65 -1.01 2.10
N MET A 65 10.37 -0.34 0.99
CA MET A 65 10.35 -0.94 -0.35
C MET A 65 11.66 -0.69 -1.12
N LEU A 66 12.72 -0.22 -0.45
CA LEU A 66 14.01 0.04 -1.08
C LEU A 66 14.61 -1.19 -1.78
N PRO A 67 14.55 -2.41 -1.21
CA PRO A 67 14.99 -3.62 -1.91
C PRO A 67 14.23 -3.87 -3.22
N ALA A 68 12.91 -3.66 -3.25
CA ALA A 68 12.10 -3.80 -4.46
C ALA A 68 12.40 -2.72 -5.51
N LEU A 69 12.77 -1.51 -5.09
CA LEU A 69 13.14 -0.42 -6.01
C LEU A 69 14.51 -0.67 -6.66
N THR A 70 15.49 -1.08 -5.86
CA THR A 70 16.90 -1.22 -6.29
C THR A 70 17.24 -2.62 -6.79
N ASN A 71 16.35 -3.60 -6.56
CA ASN A 71 16.61 -5.02 -6.78
C ASN A 71 17.86 -5.52 -6.03
N GLN A 72 18.06 -5.01 -4.80
CA GLN A 72 19.18 -5.36 -3.92
C GLN A 72 18.64 -5.88 -2.57
N GLY A 73 19.14 -7.05 -2.14
CA GLY A 73 18.68 -7.69 -0.90
C GLY A 73 17.35 -8.43 -1.05
N THR A 74 16.67 -8.66 0.06
CA THR A 74 15.39 -9.38 0.11
C THR A 74 14.27 -8.43 0.50
N GLN A 75 13.27 -8.27 -0.38
CA GLN A 75 12.10 -7.46 -0.07
C GLN A 75 11.22 -8.17 0.96
N LYS A 76 10.99 -7.52 2.10
CA LYS A 76 10.01 -7.97 3.08
C LYS A 76 8.59 -7.65 2.59
N GLU A 77 7.66 -8.57 2.81
CA GLU A 77 6.24 -8.38 2.46
C GLU A 77 5.41 -8.07 3.71
N HIS A 78 4.30 -7.36 3.50
CA HIS A 78 3.25 -7.22 4.51
C HIS A 78 2.47 -8.53 4.63
N GLU A 79 2.28 -9.02 5.86
CA GLU A 79 1.36 -10.15 6.11
C GLU A 79 -0.08 -9.78 5.73
N TYR A 80 -0.46 -8.54 6.04
CA TYR A 80 -1.70 -7.93 5.61
C TYR A 80 -1.55 -6.42 5.44
N LEU A 81 -2.44 -5.84 4.63
CA LEU A 81 -2.68 -4.39 4.60
C LEU A 81 -4.11 -4.11 5.03
N TYR A 82 -4.32 -3.08 5.84
CA TYR A 82 -5.61 -2.70 6.39
C TYR A 82 -5.98 -1.27 6.04
N TRP A 83 -7.26 -1.04 5.75
CA TRP A 83 -7.83 0.28 5.53
C TRP A 83 -9.15 0.43 6.26
N GLU A 84 -9.37 1.60 6.83
CA GLU A 84 -10.64 2.01 7.40
C GLU A 84 -11.02 3.40 6.89
N PHE A 85 -12.25 3.52 6.39
CA PHE A 85 -12.80 4.77 5.91
C PHE A 85 -14.12 5.04 6.61
N ASN A 86 -14.10 6.02 7.51
CA ASN A 86 -15.16 6.26 8.47
C ASN A 86 -16.39 7.02 7.92
N SER A 87 -16.26 7.66 6.76
CA SER A 87 -17.36 8.42 6.15
C SER A 87 -18.30 7.51 5.33
N VAL A 88 -19.48 8.02 4.96
CA VAL A 88 -20.43 7.33 4.07
C VAL A 88 -20.86 5.95 4.63
N GLY A 89 -21.25 5.90 5.91
CA GLY A 89 -21.68 4.67 6.58
C GLY A 89 -20.55 3.75 7.05
N GLY A 90 -19.31 4.14 6.80
CA GLY A 90 -18.11 3.41 7.23
C GLY A 90 -17.80 2.22 6.31
N ARG A 91 -16.51 1.99 6.09
CA ARG A 91 -15.97 0.88 5.30
C ARG A 91 -14.66 0.38 5.93
N LYS A 92 -14.42 -0.91 5.84
CA LYS A 92 -13.13 -1.54 6.16
C LYS A 92 -12.68 -2.43 5.02
N ALA A 93 -11.38 -2.57 4.85
CA ALA A 93 -10.80 -3.55 3.95
C ALA A 93 -9.52 -4.14 4.53
N VAL A 94 -9.31 -5.42 4.28
CA VAL A 94 -8.06 -6.12 4.57
C VAL A 94 -7.60 -6.84 3.32
N ARG A 95 -6.30 -6.81 3.03
CA ARG A 95 -5.68 -7.58 1.95
C ARG A 95 -4.62 -8.51 2.53
N MET A 96 -4.64 -9.76 2.12
CA MET A 96 -3.64 -10.78 2.48
C MET A 96 -3.23 -11.52 1.21
N GLY A 97 -2.06 -11.18 0.66
CA GLY A 97 -1.58 -11.68 -0.63
C GLY A 97 -2.58 -11.40 -1.77
N LYS A 98 -3.19 -12.46 -2.31
CA LYS A 98 -4.20 -12.39 -3.39
C LYS A 98 -5.64 -12.21 -2.89
N TRP A 99 -5.88 -12.36 -1.60
CA TRP A 99 -7.20 -12.25 -0.99
C TRP A 99 -7.46 -10.82 -0.52
N LYS A 100 -8.70 -10.36 -0.68
CA LYS A 100 -9.14 -9.06 -0.17
C LYS A 100 -10.58 -9.14 0.34
N GLY A 101 -10.75 -8.80 1.61
CA GLY A 101 -12.06 -8.59 2.23
C GLY A 101 -12.42 -7.11 2.18
N VAL A 102 -13.68 -6.78 1.85
CA VAL A 102 -14.21 -5.41 1.90
C VAL A 102 -15.56 -5.45 2.58
N GLN A 103 -15.72 -4.65 3.63
CA GLN A 103 -16.95 -4.53 4.41
C GLN A 103 -17.49 -3.11 4.32
N TYR A 104 -18.80 -2.99 4.10
CA TYR A 104 -19.53 -1.73 4.07
C TYR A 104 -20.47 -1.62 5.27
N GLY A 105 -20.83 -0.39 5.65
CA GLY A 105 -21.88 -0.18 6.63
C GLY A 105 -21.47 -0.49 8.07
N ILE A 106 -20.17 -0.51 8.36
CA ILE A 106 -19.63 -0.82 9.70
C ILE A 106 -20.16 0.10 10.80
N ARG A 107 -20.65 1.30 10.47
CA ARG A 107 -21.28 2.20 11.45
C ARG A 107 -22.76 1.90 11.68
N LYS A 108 -23.41 1.21 10.72
CA LYS A 108 -24.82 0.80 10.83
C LYS A 108 -24.96 -0.54 11.55
N ASN A 109 -23.96 -1.40 11.44
CA ASN A 109 -23.91 -2.66 12.17
C ASN A 109 -22.45 -2.99 12.57
N PRO A 110 -21.99 -2.53 13.74
CA PRO A 110 -20.60 -2.70 14.18
C PRO A 110 -20.18 -4.16 14.40
N GLU A 111 -21.14 -5.05 14.63
CA GLU A 111 -20.94 -6.47 14.97
C GLU A 111 -21.09 -7.43 13.76
N ALA A 112 -21.32 -6.88 12.55
CA ALA A 112 -21.47 -7.66 11.32
C ALA A 112 -20.13 -8.01 10.66
#